data_AF-C9Y9S8-F1
#
_entry.id   AF-C9Y9S8-F1
#
_cell.length_a   1.000
_cell.length_b   1.000
_cell.length_c   1.000
_cell.angle_alpha   90.00
_cell.angle_beta   90.00
_cell.angle_gamma   90.00
#
_symmetry.space_group_name_H-M   'P 1'
#
loop_
_entity.id
_entity.type
_entity.pdbx_description
1 polymer ?
#
loop_
_entity_poly.entity_id
_entity_poly.type
_entity_poly.pdbx_seq_one_letter_code
_entity_poly.pdbx_strand_id
1 'polypeptide(L)'
;MSACAGHNTFYDRIQENPVAGGWLQLFVSRLFCRRGQHERDAAGRHRPETGAVRIMINMMNSLRKEYPADYVACVFDAKGPTFRDEIYPEYKAHRDPMPDDLRSQIAPIHEIVRLLGWKVLDVPGVEADDVIGTLAATAASQGIEVIVSSGDKDLAQLVNEHITIIDTMNGKRRDLAGVEAEFGVPARLMLDYQTLVGDTVDNVPGVAKVGPKTAVKWLQQYGSLQGVVDNAANIGGVVGENLRKALDWLPTGRTLLTIKTDCDLTGWVDGLPAMDSIAAGAQDTGALRAFYEKYGFKGLAKSVGGAETSAAAPAPSARTAEPGLFDEPAGEAAAPASRVSTVEYETIFSYEALDALIQRIHAAPLTALDTETTSLDEMRAEIVGISFSTEPGKGATIPGWRTVTPARLSSWTATWCWPSSSLGWKTRKL
;
A
#
# COMPACT_ATOMS: atom_id res chain seq x y z
N MET A 1 -45.02 -39.94 -36.75
CA MET A 1 -45.65 -40.30 -35.45
C MET A 1 -44.61 -40.06 -34.35
N SER A 2 -45.04 -39.76 -33.12
CA SER A 2 -44.26 -39.34 -31.92
C SER A 2 -42.80 -39.83 -31.82
N ALA A 3 -41.81 -39.05 -31.37
CA ALA A 3 -41.80 -37.83 -30.53
C ALA A 3 -42.33 -38.00 -29.09
N CYS A 4 -41.47 -38.53 -28.21
CA CYS A 4 -41.45 -38.28 -26.76
C CYS A 4 -39.96 -38.01 -26.41
N ALA A 5 -39.55 -36.80 -26.02
CA ALA A 5 -39.83 -36.08 -24.77
C ALA A 5 -38.91 -36.55 -23.62
N GLY A 6 -37.98 -35.67 -23.22
CA GLY A 6 -36.95 -35.95 -22.21
C GLY A 6 -35.94 -34.81 -22.05
N HIS A 7 -36.40 -33.56 -22.02
CA HIS A 7 -35.54 -32.42 -21.64
C HIS A 7 -35.08 -32.61 -20.19
N ASN A 8 -33.78 -32.42 -19.92
CA ASN A 8 -33.30 -32.28 -18.56
C ASN A 8 -32.53 -30.95 -18.43
N THR A 9 -33.15 -30.02 -17.70
CA THR A 9 -32.90 -28.58 -17.75
C THR A 9 -31.76 -28.16 -16.84
N PHE A 10 -30.51 -28.44 -17.24
CA PHE A 10 -29.32 -27.98 -16.52
C PHE A 10 -28.53 -26.88 -17.25
N TYR A 11 -28.62 -26.80 -18.59
CA TYR A 11 -27.92 -25.78 -19.39
C TYR A 11 -28.71 -24.48 -19.60
N ASP A 12 -30.04 -24.53 -19.60
CA ASP A 12 -30.90 -23.36 -19.87
C ASP A 12 -31.08 -22.41 -18.66
N ARG A 13 -30.46 -22.69 -17.51
CA ARG A 13 -30.56 -21.85 -16.28
C ARG A 13 -29.30 -21.02 -16.00
N ILE A 14 -28.54 -20.68 -17.05
CA ILE A 14 -27.33 -19.84 -16.99
C ILE A 14 -27.54 -18.49 -17.74
N GLN A 15 -28.73 -18.24 -18.31
CA GLN A 15 -29.03 -16.99 -19.04
C GLN A 15 -30.00 -16.02 -18.36
N GLU A 16 -30.33 -16.21 -17.07
CA GLU A 16 -31.12 -15.25 -16.29
C GLU A 16 -30.32 -14.75 -15.08
N ASN A 17 -30.02 -13.44 -15.09
CA ASN A 17 -29.21 -12.67 -14.13
C ASN A 17 -27.72 -13.05 -14.00
N PRO A 18 -26.81 -12.37 -14.72
CA PRO A 18 -25.45 -12.21 -14.24
C PRO A 18 -25.48 -11.31 -13.00
N VAL A 19 -25.20 -11.87 -11.82
CA VAL A 19 -24.74 -11.04 -10.70
C VAL A 19 -23.37 -10.52 -11.12
N ALA A 20 -23.33 -9.27 -11.55
CA ALA A 20 -22.10 -8.60 -11.94
C ALA A 20 -21.25 -8.38 -10.67
N GLY A 21 -20.36 -9.34 -10.40
CA GLY A 21 -19.34 -9.24 -9.36
C GLY A 21 -18.32 -8.17 -9.73
N GLY A 22 -18.72 -6.91 -9.58
CA GLY A 22 -17.85 -5.76 -9.76
C GLY A 22 -16.88 -5.63 -8.59
N TRP A 23 -15.83 -4.84 -8.82
CA TRP A 23 -14.85 -4.48 -7.80
C TRP A 23 -14.96 -2.99 -7.45
N LEU A 24 -14.97 -2.68 -6.14
CA LEU A 24 -14.90 -1.33 -5.61
C LEU A 24 -13.55 -1.10 -4.93
N GLN A 25 -12.81 -0.10 -5.40
CA GLN A 25 -11.60 0.38 -4.73
C GLN A 25 -11.86 1.70 -4.02
N LEU A 26 -11.69 1.70 -2.69
CA LEU A 26 -11.78 2.88 -1.84
C LEU A 26 -10.37 3.26 -1.35
N PHE A 27 -10.03 4.54 -1.40
CA PHE A 27 -8.72 5.02 -0.94
C PHE A 27 -8.86 6.10 0.14
N VAL A 28 -8.19 5.90 1.28
CA VAL A 28 -8.08 6.89 2.38
C VAL A 28 -6.82 7.73 2.22
N SER A 29 -6.96 9.03 2.00
CA SER A 29 -5.80 9.93 1.97
C SER A 29 -5.47 10.53 3.36
N ARG A 30 -5.03 9.68 4.31
CA ARG A 30 -4.30 10.16 5.49
C ARG A 30 -2.89 10.53 5.05
N LEU A 31 -2.73 11.77 4.61
CA LEU A 31 -1.53 12.32 3.98
C LEU A 31 -0.29 12.23 4.89
N PHE A 32 0.58 11.25 4.61
CA PHE A 32 1.82 11.03 5.36
C PHE A 32 2.85 12.13 5.07
N CYS A 33 3.07 13.00 6.05
CA CYS A 33 4.08 14.05 5.96
C CYS A 33 5.49 13.48 6.15
N ARG A 34 6.30 13.50 5.09
CA ARG A 34 7.77 13.55 5.19
C ARG A 34 8.21 14.90 4.63
N ARG A 35 9.05 15.63 5.37
CA ARG A 35 9.58 16.95 4.98
C ARG A 35 10.01 16.95 3.52
N GLY A 36 9.41 17.81 2.71
CA GLY A 36 9.91 18.10 1.37
C GLY A 36 11.29 18.74 1.44
N GLN A 37 12.14 18.48 0.46
CA GLN A 37 13.31 19.32 0.23
C GLN A 37 12.84 20.62 -0.43
N HIS A 38 13.21 21.76 0.14
CA HIS A 38 12.88 23.08 -0.41
C HIS A 38 13.68 23.34 -1.71
N GLU A 39 13.18 22.85 -2.83
CA GLU A 39 13.72 23.17 -4.16
C GLU A 39 13.34 24.60 -4.58
N ARG A 40 14.32 25.34 -5.11
CA ARG A 40 14.08 26.63 -5.79
C ARG A 40 14.09 26.42 -7.30
N ASP A 41 13.30 27.20 -8.03
CA ASP A 41 13.38 27.23 -9.49
C ASP A 41 14.63 28.01 -9.96
N ALA A 42 14.92 27.94 -11.26
CA ALA A 42 16.07 28.66 -11.86
C ALA A 42 15.92 30.19 -11.84
N ALA A 43 14.78 30.73 -11.38
CA ALA A 43 14.53 32.14 -11.15
C ALA A 43 14.53 32.51 -9.65
N GLY A 44 14.96 31.60 -8.77
CA GLY A 44 15.05 31.81 -7.32
C GLY A 44 13.72 31.75 -6.57
N ARG A 45 12.61 31.44 -7.24
CA ARG A 45 11.29 31.28 -6.60
C ARG A 45 11.21 29.93 -5.91
N HIS A 46 10.47 29.86 -4.80
CA HIS A 46 10.13 28.58 -4.19
C HIS A 46 9.35 27.74 -5.20
N ARG A 47 9.77 26.50 -5.45
CA ARG A 47 8.86 25.54 -6.08
C ARG A 47 7.78 25.19 -5.06
N PRO A 48 6.53 24.93 -5.49
CA PRO A 48 5.55 24.27 -4.65
C PRO A 48 6.14 22.96 -4.14
N GLU A 49 5.88 22.61 -2.88
CA GLU A 49 6.23 21.28 -2.41
C GLU A 49 5.37 20.25 -3.14
N THR A 50 5.99 19.16 -3.61
CA THR A 50 5.34 18.17 -4.49
C THR A 50 5.54 16.74 -4.03
N GLY A 51 6.19 16.53 -2.89
CA GLY A 51 6.49 15.20 -2.34
C GLY A 51 5.23 14.37 -2.09
N ALA A 52 4.21 14.96 -1.47
CA ALA A 52 2.96 14.27 -1.19
C ALA A 52 2.16 14.01 -2.48
N VAL A 53 2.14 14.97 -3.41
CA VAL A 53 1.53 14.79 -4.75
C VAL A 53 2.18 13.62 -5.49
N ARG A 54 3.52 13.51 -5.43
CA ARG A 54 4.26 12.40 -6.06
C ARG A 54 3.95 11.05 -5.41
N ILE A 55 3.91 10.99 -4.08
CA ILE A 55 3.53 9.76 -3.35
C ILE A 55 2.13 9.31 -3.77
N MET A 56 1.17 10.25 -3.83
CA MET A 56 -0.20 9.98 -4.26
C MET A 56 -0.25 9.40 -5.68
N ILE A 57 0.45 10.01 -6.65
CA ILE A 57 0.49 9.52 -8.04
C ILE A 57 1.07 8.09 -8.11
N ASN A 58 2.16 7.82 -7.42
CA ASN A 58 2.80 6.50 -7.45
C ASN A 58 1.87 5.42 -6.87
N MET A 59 1.25 5.71 -5.73
CA MET A 59 0.33 4.83 -5.01
C MET A 59 -0.94 4.55 -5.82
N MET A 60 -1.57 5.56 -6.41
CA MET A 60 -2.74 5.37 -7.27
C MET A 60 -2.43 4.53 -8.52
N ASN A 61 -1.24 4.70 -9.12
CA ASN A 61 -0.84 3.90 -10.29
C ASN A 61 -0.52 2.44 -9.92
N SER A 62 0.03 2.18 -8.73
CA SER A 62 0.19 0.82 -8.18
C SER A 62 -1.17 0.19 -7.92
N LEU A 63 -2.04 0.87 -7.17
CA LEU A 63 -3.41 0.43 -6.87
C LEU A 63 -4.22 0.08 -8.11
N ARG A 64 -4.19 0.94 -9.15
CA ARG A 64 -4.91 0.71 -10.42
C ARG A 64 -4.36 -0.48 -11.21
N LYS A 65 -3.07 -0.83 -11.03
CA LYS A 65 -2.40 -1.93 -11.73
C LYS A 65 -2.61 -3.27 -11.01
N GLU A 66 -2.54 -3.25 -9.68
CA GLU A 66 -2.63 -4.44 -8.83
C GLU A 66 -4.06 -4.87 -8.55
N TYR A 67 -4.97 -3.90 -8.42
CA TYR A 67 -6.39 -4.10 -8.11
C TYR A 67 -7.24 -3.33 -9.13
N PRO A 68 -7.37 -3.83 -10.38
CA PRO A 68 -8.28 -3.24 -11.36
C PRO A 68 -9.73 -3.31 -10.83
N ALA A 69 -10.44 -2.19 -10.88
CA ALA A 69 -11.76 -2.05 -10.30
C ALA A 69 -12.74 -1.31 -11.23
N ASP A 70 -14.00 -1.72 -11.21
CA ASP A 70 -15.10 -1.12 -11.97
C ASP A 70 -15.57 0.20 -11.34
N TYR A 71 -15.46 0.29 -10.01
CA TYR A 71 -15.84 1.43 -9.19
C TYR A 71 -14.63 1.92 -8.38
N VAL A 72 -14.38 3.22 -8.36
CA VAL A 72 -13.20 3.82 -7.70
C VAL A 72 -13.56 5.16 -7.04
N ALA A 73 -13.27 5.28 -5.74
CA ALA A 73 -13.43 6.53 -5.01
C ALA A 73 -12.25 6.81 -4.08
N CYS A 74 -11.83 8.07 -4.06
CA CYS A 74 -10.79 8.59 -3.19
C CYS A 74 -11.45 9.54 -2.19
N VAL A 75 -11.32 9.22 -0.91
CA VAL A 75 -12.01 9.94 0.16
C VAL A 75 -11.01 10.70 1.02
N PHE A 76 -11.36 11.94 1.33
CA PHE A 76 -10.58 12.89 2.11
C PHE A 76 -11.43 13.40 3.27
N ASP A 77 -10.78 13.74 4.38
CA ASP A 77 -11.45 14.42 5.50
C ASP A 77 -11.84 15.83 5.07
N ALA A 78 -13.12 16.18 5.29
CA ALA A 78 -13.61 17.52 5.06
C ALA A 78 -13.07 18.52 6.09
N LYS A 79 -13.20 19.82 5.80
CA LYS A 79 -12.89 20.87 6.77
C LYS A 79 -14.08 21.10 7.71
N GLY A 80 -13.82 21.04 9.01
CA GLY A 80 -14.79 21.37 10.06
C GLY A 80 -14.74 20.37 11.21
N PRO A 81 -15.57 20.57 12.25
CA PRO A 81 -15.83 19.54 13.24
C PRO A 81 -16.66 18.40 12.63
N THR A 82 -16.61 17.26 13.29
CA THR A 82 -17.42 16.08 13.02
C THR A 82 -18.44 15.87 14.15
N PHE A 83 -19.35 14.91 13.98
CA PHE A 83 -20.23 14.49 15.08
C PHE A 83 -19.47 13.93 16.31
N ARG A 84 -18.19 13.52 16.18
CA ARG A 84 -17.40 13.01 17.32
C ARG A 84 -16.97 14.14 18.26
N ASP A 85 -16.65 15.31 17.72
CA ASP A 85 -16.32 16.52 18.48
C ASP A 85 -17.49 16.98 19.36
N GLU A 86 -18.74 16.78 18.92
CA GLU A 86 -19.95 17.07 19.68
C GLU A 86 -20.19 16.08 20.84
N ILE A 87 -19.79 14.82 20.66
CA ILE A 87 -19.93 13.75 21.67
C ILE A 87 -18.83 13.86 22.74
N TYR A 88 -17.61 14.19 22.34
CA TYR A 88 -16.44 14.23 23.22
C TYR A 88 -15.44 15.32 22.79
N PRO A 89 -15.45 16.50 23.44
CA PRO A 89 -14.61 17.64 23.03
C PRO A 89 -13.09 17.39 23.07
N GLU A 90 -12.62 16.42 23.85
CA GLU A 90 -11.21 16.03 23.89
C GLU A 90 -10.82 15.03 22.78
N TYR A 91 -11.76 14.58 21.95
CA TYR A 91 -11.50 13.72 20.79
C TYR A 91 -10.52 14.40 19.82
N LYS A 92 -9.43 13.71 19.47
CA LYS A 92 -8.33 14.22 18.61
C LYS A 92 -7.71 15.57 19.05
N ALA A 93 -8.06 16.11 20.22
CA ALA A 93 -7.67 17.46 20.66
C ALA A 93 -6.15 17.67 20.87
N HIS A 94 -5.37 16.59 20.88
CA HIS A 94 -3.91 16.60 20.97
C HIS A 94 -3.20 16.39 19.61
N ARG A 95 -3.95 16.27 18.50
CA ARG A 95 -3.35 16.22 17.16
C ARG A 95 -2.90 17.62 16.73
N ASP A 96 -1.63 17.75 16.38
CA ASP A 96 -1.09 18.99 15.80
C ASP A 96 -1.85 19.37 14.51
N PRO A 97 -2.08 20.66 14.24
CA PRO A 97 -2.72 21.09 13.01
C PRO A 97 -1.86 20.72 11.80
N MET A 98 -2.50 20.35 10.69
CA MET A 98 -1.78 19.95 9.48
C MET A 98 -0.76 21.03 9.04
N PRO A 99 0.51 20.66 8.82
CA PRO A 99 1.55 21.56 8.31
C PRO A 99 1.15 22.25 6.99
N ASP A 100 1.52 23.52 6.81
CA ASP A 100 1.04 24.34 5.69
C ASP A 100 1.64 23.95 4.32
N ASP A 101 2.84 23.39 4.32
CA ASP A 101 3.48 22.72 3.18
C ASP A 101 2.60 21.55 2.68
N LEU A 102 2.07 20.73 3.59
CA LEU A 102 1.16 19.64 3.26
C LEU A 102 -0.24 20.15 2.87
N ARG A 103 -0.76 21.15 3.61
CA ARG A 103 -2.04 21.82 3.32
C ARG A 103 -2.09 22.39 1.91
N SER A 104 -0.96 22.94 1.43
CA SER A 104 -0.84 23.48 0.06
C SER A 104 -0.95 22.41 -1.04
N GLN A 105 -0.67 21.14 -0.71
CA GLN A 105 -0.69 20.01 -1.63
C GLN A 105 -2.06 19.32 -1.76
N ILE A 106 -3.01 19.56 -0.84
CA ILE A 106 -4.36 18.96 -0.87
C ILE A 106 -5.10 19.28 -2.17
N ALA A 107 -5.20 20.56 -2.55
CA ALA A 107 -5.93 20.94 -3.76
C ALA A 107 -5.29 20.35 -5.06
N PRO A 108 -3.96 20.39 -5.24
CA PRO A 108 -3.27 19.61 -6.29
C PRO A 108 -3.56 18.12 -6.25
N ILE A 109 -3.71 17.51 -5.07
CA ILE A 109 -4.06 16.10 -4.91
C ILE A 109 -5.51 15.83 -5.37
N HIS A 110 -6.48 16.67 -5.00
CA HIS A 110 -7.86 16.55 -5.48
C HIS A 110 -7.95 16.81 -7.01
N GLU A 111 -7.07 17.64 -7.58
CA GLU A 111 -6.94 17.85 -9.03
C GLU A 111 -6.46 16.55 -9.72
N ILE A 112 -5.30 16.00 -9.33
CA ILE A 112 -4.73 14.80 -9.98
C ILE A 112 -5.62 13.56 -9.85
N VAL A 113 -6.31 13.36 -8.72
CA VAL A 113 -7.22 12.22 -8.54
C VAL A 113 -8.36 12.23 -9.56
N ARG A 114 -8.97 13.41 -9.80
CA ARG A 114 -10.02 13.56 -10.83
C ARG A 114 -9.46 13.34 -12.24
N LEU A 115 -8.26 13.85 -12.53
CA LEU A 115 -7.60 13.64 -13.82
C LEU A 115 -7.23 12.17 -14.09
N LEU A 116 -7.02 11.38 -13.03
CA LEU A 116 -6.81 9.93 -13.09
C LEU A 116 -8.12 9.13 -13.30
N GLY A 117 -9.28 9.80 -13.37
CA GLY A 117 -10.59 9.21 -13.61
C GLY A 117 -11.33 8.76 -12.35
N TRP A 118 -10.90 9.18 -11.15
CA TRP A 118 -11.48 8.73 -9.88
C TRP A 118 -12.42 9.77 -9.27
N LYS A 119 -13.49 9.32 -8.61
CA LYS A 119 -14.34 10.20 -7.81
C LYS A 119 -13.53 10.72 -6.60
N VAL A 120 -13.62 12.03 -6.34
CA VAL A 120 -13.13 12.66 -5.10
C VAL A 120 -14.33 12.94 -4.20
N LEU A 121 -14.24 12.56 -2.92
CA LEU A 121 -15.26 12.80 -1.90
C LEU A 121 -14.62 13.47 -0.67
N ASP A 122 -15.22 14.55 -0.19
CA ASP A 122 -14.80 15.32 1.00
C ASP A 122 -16.05 15.83 1.77
N VAL A 123 -16.80 14.90 2.36
CA VAL A 123 -18.13 15.10 2.96
C VAL A 123 -18.05 15.77 4.35
N PRO A 124 -18.66 16.95 4.58
CA PRO A 124 -18.65 17.63 5.88
C PRO A 124 -19.40 16.89 7.00
N GLY A 125 -18.95 17.08 8.25
CA GLY A 125 -19.63 16.57 9.46
C GLY A 125 -19.34 15.10 9.81
N VAL A 126 -18.66 14.37 8.92
CA VAL A 126 -18.24 12.96 9.09
C VAL A 126 -16.76 12.82 8.71
N GLU A 127 -16.14 11.69 9.07
CA GLU A 127 -14.76 11.40 8.68
C GLU A 127 -14.69 10.64 7.35
N ALA A 128 -13.52 10.66 6.70
CA ALA A 128 -13.29 9.87 5.49
C ALA A 128 -13.58 8.37 5.72
N ASP A 129 -13.28 7.86 6.91
CA ASP A 129 -13.51 6.46 7.28
C ASP A 129 -15.01 6.12 7.38
N ASP A 130 -15.87 7.06 7.78
CA ASP A 130 -17.34 6.88 7.83
C ASP A 130 -17.98 6.86 6.43
N VAL A 131 -17.51 7.73 5.53
CA VAL A 131 -17.91 7.71 4.12
C VAL A 131 -17.49 6.40 3.46
N ILE A 132 -16.29 5.90 3.79
CA ILE A 132 -15.78 4.62 3.31
C ILE A 132 -16.55 3.44 3.90
N GLY A 133 -16.88 3.45 5.20
CA GLY A 133 -17.74 2.46 5.83
C GLY A 133 -19.10 2.38 5.13
N THR A 134 -19.68 3.53 4.80
CA THR A 134 -20.96 3.63 4.08
C THR A 134 -20.87 3.06 2.66
N LEU A 135 -19.86 3.45 1.88
CA LEU A 135 -19.67 2.92 0.52
C LEU A 135 -19.33 1.42 0.51
N ALA A 136 -18.45 0.97 1.41
CA ALA A 136 -18.03 -0.42 1.51
C ALA A 136 -19.19 -1.33 1.92
N ALA A 137 -19.98 -0.94 2.94
CA ALA A 137 -21.16 -1.69 3.35
C ALA A 137 -22.23 -1.73 2.24
N THR A 138 -22.48 -0.60 1.57
CA THR A 138 -23.44 -0.52 0.46
C THR A 138 -23.03 -1.41 -0.72
N ALA A 139 -21.75 -1.43 -1.09
CA ALA A 139 -21.22 -2.30 -2.14
C ALA A 139 -21.24 -3.79 -1.74
N ALA A 140 -20.75 -4.12 -0.54
CA ALA A 140 -20.74 -5.49 -0.03
C ALA A 140 -22.16 -6.09 0.08
N SER A 141 -23.17 -5.29 0.46
CA SER A 141 -24.58 -5.71 0.46
C SER A 141 -25.15 -6.07 -0.91
N GLN A 142 -24.48 -5.65 -1.99
CA GLN A 142 -24.81 -5.98 -3.39
C GLN A 142 -23.93 -7.13 -3.94
N GLY A 143 -23.02 -7.69 -3.13
CA GLY A 143 -22.06 -8.72 -3.55
C GLY A 143 -20.90 -8.19 -4.38
N ILE A 144 -20.60 -6.89 -4.30
CA ILE A 144 -19.43 -6.25 -4.91
C ILE A 144 -18.23 -6.47 -3.98
N GLU A 145 -17.10 -6.91 -4.53
CA GLU A 145 -15.85 -7.09 -3.79
C GLU A 145 -15.18 -5.74 -3.53
N VAL A 146 -14.85 -5.44 -2.28
CA VAL A 146 -14.36 -4.14 -1.83
C VAL A 146 -12.92 -4.23 -1.34
N ILE A 147 -12.05 -3.45 -1.96
CA ILE A 147 -10.67 -3.21 -1.53
C ILE A 147 -10.57 -1.80 -0.95
N VAL A 148 -10.33 -1.70 0.35
CA VAL A 148 -10.04 -0.41 1.02
C VAL A 148 -8.54 -0.27 1.17
N SER A 149 -7.92 0.69 0.49
CA SER A 149 -6.51 1.01 0.65
C SER A 149 -6.31 2.04 1.76
N SER A 150 -5.86 1.57 2.92
CA SER A 150 -5.52 2.39 4.08
C SER A 150 -4.58 1.66 5.04
N GLY A 151 -3.64 2.40 5.63
CA GLY A 151 -2.82 1.87 6.73
C GLY A 151 -3.58 1.80 8.06
N ASP A 152 -4.73 2.47 8.18
CA ASP A 152 -5.45 2.53 9.45
C ASP A 152 -5.97 1.16 9.88
N LYS A 153 -5.71 0.82 11.15
CA LYS A 153 -6.22 -0.38 11.82
C LYS A 153 -7.72 -0.28 12.07
N ASP A 154 -8.29 0.92 12.16
CA ASP A 154 -9.63 1.10 12.70
C ASP A 154 -10.72 0.72 11.70
N LEU A 155 -10.39 0.78 10.40
CA LEU A 155 -11.16 0.20 9.29
C LEU A 155 -11.26 -1.34 9.34
N ALA A 156 -10.42 -2.04 10.13
CA ALA A 156 -10.50 -3.50 10.25
C ALA A 156 -11.82 -3.99 10.88
N GLN A 157 -12.61 -3.10 11.51
CA GLN A 157 -13.97 -3.41 11.96
C GLN A 157 -14.97 -3.59 10.81
N LEU A 158 -14.65 -3.11 9.60
CA LEU A 158 -15.48 -3.26 8.39
C LEU A 158 -15.24 -4.58 7.66
N VAL A 159 -14.16 -5.32 8.00
CA VAL A 159 -13.74 -6.52 7.26
C VAL A 159 -14.77 -7.63 7.40
N ASN A 160 -15.19 -8.17 6.26
CA ASN A 160 -16.14 -9.28 6.15
C ASN A 160 -15.77 -10.15 4.94
N GLU A 161 -16.71 -10.97 4.46
CA GLU A 161 -16.52 -11.86 3.30
C GLU A 161 -16.22 -11.12 1.98
N HIS A 162 -16.66 -9.86 1.85
CA HIS A 162 -16.52 -9.02 0.65
C HIS A 162 -15.62 -7.79 0.86
N ILE A 163 -15.24 -7.44 2.08
CA ILE A 163 -14.46 -6.23 2.40
C ILE A 163 -13.08 -6.62 2.91
N THR A 164 -12.03 -6.24 2.18
CA THR A 164 -10.62 -6.41 2.58
C THR A 164 -9.93 -5.05 2.68
N ILE A 165 -9.17 -4.83 3.76
CA ILE A 165 -8.28 -3.64 3.86
C ILE A 165 -6.87 -4.02 3.39
N ILE A 166 -6.24 -3.17 2.59
CA ILE A 166 -4.83 -3.30 2.18
C ILE A 166 -4.03 -2.06 2.63
N ASP A 167 -2.82 -2.28 3.10
CA ASP A 167 -1.85 -1.23 3.42
C ASP A 167 -0.73 -1.24 2.37
N THR A 168 -0.82 -0.32 1.40
CA THR A 168 0.15 -0.21 0.30
C THR A 168 1.54 0.25 0.74
N MET A 169 1.73 0.70 1.98
CA MET A 169 3.03 1.16 2.48
C MET A 169 3.86 0.02 3.10
N ASN A 170 3.22 -1.02 3.62
CA ASN A 170 3.89 -2.18 4.23
C ASN A 170 3.47 -3.55 3.66
N GLY A 171 2.56 -3.57 2.69
CA GLY A 171 2.09 -4.79 2.02
C GLY A 171 1.15 -5.66 2.84
N LYS A 172 0.64 -5.18 3.99
CA LYS A 172 -0.31 -5.94 4.80
C LYS A 172 -1.67 -6.05 4.10
N ARG A 173 -2.24 -7.25 4.15
CA ARG A 173 -3.63 -7.54 3.78
C ARG A 173 -4.40 -7.95 5.02
N ARG A 174 -5.51 -7.26 5.28
CA ARG A 174 -6.47 -7.50 6.36
C ARG A 174 -7.78 -7.97 5.74
N ASP A 175 -7.77 -9.24 5.33
CA ASP A 175 -8.99 -10.02 5.17
C ASP A 175 -9.38 -10.65 6.52
N LEU A 176 -10.45 -11.46 6.58
CA LEU A 176 -10.91 -12.10 7.81
C LEU A 176 -9.80 -12.84 8.58
N ALA A 177 -8.91 -13.55 7.87
CA ALA A 177 -7.79 -14.27 8.47
C ALA A 177 -6.64 -13.35 8.85
N GLY A 178 -6.33 -12.34 8.03
CA GLY A 178 -5.32 -11.33 8.30
C GLY A 178 -5.63 -10.51 9.56
N VAL A 179 -6.89 -10.14 9.79
CA VAL A 179 -7.34 -9.45 11.01
C VAL A 179 -7.16 -10.33 12.24
N GLU A 180 -7.61 -11.59 12.19
CA GLU A 180 -7.45 -12.51 13.33
C GLU A 180 -5.97 -12.81 13.63
N ALA A 181 -5.13 -12.91 12.61
CA ALA A 181 -3.68 -13.08 12.77
C ALA A 181 -2.96 -11.84 13.32
N GLU A 182 -3.36 -10.62 12.94
CA GLU A 182 -2.73 -9.37 13.42
C GLU A 182 -3.19 -8.99 14.83
N PHE A 183 -4.48 -9.16 15.15
CA PHE A 183 -5.08 -8.65 16.39
C PHE A 183 -5.46 -9.73 17.42
N GLY A 184 -5.51 -11.01 17.04
CA GLY A 184 -5.94 -12.11 17.92
C GLY A 184 -7.46 -12.18 18.16
N VAL A 185 -8.24 -11.37 17.45
CA VAL A 185 -9.70 -11.39 17.42
C VAL A 185 -10.20 -11.32 15.96
N PRO A 186 -11.32 -11.98 15.63
CA PRO A 186 -11.96 -11.86 14.31
C PRO A 186 -12.54 -10.45 14.11
N ALA A 187 -12.64 -10.00 12.86
CA ALA A 187 -13.06 -8.65 12.48
C ALA A 187 -14.34 -8.14 13.16
N ARG A 188 -15.38 -8.99 13.31
CA ARG A 188 -16.63 -8.67 14.02
C ARG A 188 -16.44 -8.23 15.48
N LEU A 189 -15.30 -8.52 16.10
CA LEU A 189 -14.93 -8.15 17.47
C LEU A 189 -13.87 -7.04 17.53
N MET A 190 -13.47 -6.46 16.39
CA MET A 190 -12.44 -5.42 16.35
C MET A 190 -12.88 -4.15 17.10
N LEU A 191 -14.13 -3.71 16.91
CA LEU A 191 -14.72 -2.59 17.64
C LEU A 191 -14.78 -2.85 19.16
N ASP A 192 -15.15 -4.07 19.55
CA ASP A 192 -15.17 -4.49 20.96
C ASP A 192 -13.77 -4.45 21.58
N TYR A 193 -12.77 -4.92 20.82
CA TYR A 193 -11.36 -4.90 21.19
C TYR A 193 -10.81 -3.47 21.32
N GLN A 194 -11.08 -2.60 20.35
CA GLN A 194 -10.71 -1.18 20.39
C GLN A 194 -11.37 -0.46 21.56
N THR A 195 -12.65 -0.73 21.85
CA THR A 195 -13.35 -0.12 22.98
C THR A 195 -12.71 -0.50 24.33
N LEU A 196 -12.22 -1.74 24.47
CA LEU A 196 -11.53 -2.20 25.68
C LEU A 196 -10.12 -1.62 25.83
N VAL A 197 -9.36 -1.52 24.74
CA VAL A 197 -7.97 -1.04 24.73
C VAL A 197 -7.90 0.50 24.75
N GLY A 198 -8.87 1.16 24.14
CA GLY A 198 -8.85 2.59 23.80
C GLY A 198 -8.01 2.87 22.56
N ASP A 199 -8.03 4.13 22.11
CA ASP A 199 -7.07 4.64 21.15
C ASP A 199 -6.43 5.95 21.64
N THR A 200 -5.10 5.91 21.82
CA THR A 200 -4.35 7.07 22.31
C THR A 200 -4.05 8.11 21.23
N VAL A 201 -4.21 7.79 19.94
CA VAL A 201 -3.96 8.72 18.82
C VAL A 201 -5.13 9.68 18.64
N ASP A 202 -6.34 9.17 18.85
CA ASP A 202 -7.60 9.91 18.84
C ASP A 202 -8.04 10.38 20.23
N ASN A 203 -7.22 10.11 21.25
CA ASN A 203 -7.49 10.44 22.65
C ASN A 203 -8.81 9.84 23.17
N VAL A 204 -9.15 8.60 22.77
CA VAL A 204 -10.31 7.86 23.27
C VAL A 204 -9.85 6.90 24.39
N PRO A 205 -10.18 7.14 25.67
CA PRO A 205 -9.82 6.23 26.75
C PRO A 205 -10.42 4.83 26.58
N GLY A 206 -9.62 3.81 26.88
CA GLY A 206 -10.08 2.44 27.09
C GLY A 206 -10.16 2.10 28.57
N VAL A 207 -10.21 0.81 28.90
CA VAL A 207 -10.14 0.35 30.29
C VAL A 207 -8.69 0.46 30.79
N ALA A 208 -8.47 1.21 31.87
CA ALA A 208 -7.13 1.42 32.40
C ALA A 208 -6.39 0.09 32.70
N LYS A 209 -5.14 -0.03 32.21
CA LYS A 209 -4.30 -1.25 32.28
C LYS A 209 -4.81 -2.48 31.50
N VAL A 210 -5.83 -2.33 30.65
CA VAL A 210 -6.26 -3.37 29.70
C VAL A 210 -5.59 -3.11 28.35
N GLY A 211 -4.49 -3.83 28.10
CA GLY A 211 -3.84 -3.84 26.79
C GLY A 211 -4.35 -4.97 25.89
N PRO A 212 -3.83 -5.08 24.66
CA PRO A 212 -4.26 -6.05 23.64
C PRO A 212 -4.48 -7.48 24.16
N LYS A 213 -3.49 -8.04 24.87
CA LYS A 213 -3.56 -9.42 25.41
C LYS A 213 -4.71 -9.64 26.39
N THR A 214 -5.07 -8.63 27.17
CA THR A 214 -6.18 -8.71 28.14
C THR A 214 -7.52 -8.60 27.43
N ALA A 215 -7.64 -7.68 26.46
CA ALA A 215 -8.84 -7.53 25.64
C ALA A 215 -9.12 -8.81 24.83
N VAL A 216 -8.12 -9.35 24.13
CA VAL A 216 -8.21 -10.65 23.41
C VAL A 216 -8.71 -11.76 24.34
N LYS A 217 -8.07 -11.93 25.52
CA LYS A 217 -8.49 -12.96 26.49
C LYS A 217 -9.95 -12.80 26.92
N TRP A 218 -10.38 -11.57 27.23
CA TRP A 218 -11.74 -11.31 27.66
C TRP A 218 -12.76 -11.56 26.54
N LEU A 219 -12.47 -11.14 25.31
CA LEU A 219 -13.37 -11.35 24.17
C LEU A 219 -13.44 -12.82 23.74
N GLN A 220 -12.34 -13.57 23.83
CA GLN A 220 -12.35 -15.03 23.64
C GLN A 220 -13.13 -15.76 24.74
N GLN A 221 -13.08 -15.28 25.99
CA GLN A 221 -13.74 -15.91 27.14
C GLN A 221 -15.24 -15.57 27.23
N TYR A 222 -15.63 -14.34 26.90
CA TYR A 222 -16.99 -13.81 27.10
C TYR A 222 -17.73 -13.47 25.80
N GLY A 223 -17.09 -13.67 24.64
CA GLY A 223 -17.70 -13.60 23.31
C GLY A 223 -17.84 -12.19 22.71
N SER A 224 -18.08 -11.16 23.52
CA SER A 224 -18.25 -9.76 23.07
C SER A 224 -17.99 -8.76 24.21
N LEU A 225 -17.92 -7.46 23.88
CA LEU A 225 -17.88 -6.37 24.86
C LEU A 225 -19.05 -6.45 25.85
N GLN A 226 -20.26 -6.73 25.36
CA GLN A 226 -21.43 -6.88 26.23
C GLN A 226 -21.24 -8.07 27.19
N GLY A 227 -20.76 -9.21 26.70
CA GLY A 227 -20.46 -10.36 27.56
C GLY A 227 -19.40 -10.07 28.63
N VAL A 228 -18.42 -9.21 28.33
CA VAL A 228 -17.42 -8.71 29.30
C VAL A 228 -18.07 -7.78 30.34
N VAL A 229 -18.97 -6.90 29.93
CA VAL A 229 -19.73 -5.99 30.81
C VAL A 229 -20.67 -6.78 31.74
N ASP A 230 -21.45 -7.72 31.21
CA ASP A 230 -22.37 -8.58 31.98
C ASP A 230 -21.63 -9.43 33.02
N ASN A 231 -20.38 -9.82 32.71
CA ASN A 231 -19.51 -10.57 33.61
C ASN A 231 -18.53 -9.70 34.42
N ALA A 232 -18.66 -8.38 34.40
CA ALA A 232 -17.70 -7.48 35.03
C ALA A 232 -17.53 -7.73 36.53
N ALA A 233 -18.53 -8.26 37.23
CA ALA A 233 -18.43 -8.68 38.63
C ALA A 233 -17.50 -9.90 38.86
N ASN A 234 -17.45 -10.81 37.89
CA ASN A 234 -16.65 -12.06 37.96
C ASN A 234 -15.16 -11.84 37.61
N ILE A 235 -14.82 -10.68 37.01
CA ILE A 235 -13.46 -10.34 36.64
C ILE A 235 -12.72 -9.79 37.87
N GLY A 236 -11.80 -10.59 38.41
CA GLY A 236 -11.00 -10.25 39.59
C GLY A 236 -9.80 -9.34 39.34
N GLY A 237 -9.21 -8.83 40.43
CA GLY A 237 -7.98 -8.04 40.43
C GLY A 237 -8.11 -6.63 39.84
N VAL A 238 -6.97 -5.93 39.76
CA VAL A 238 -6.88 -4.51 39.39
C VAL A 238 -7.50 -4.21 38.01
N VAL A 239 -7.38 -5.12 37.04
CA VAL A 239 -8.01 -4.95 35.71
C VAL A 239 -9.54 -5.03 35.77
N GLY A 240 -10.09 -5.89 36.63
CA GLY A 240 -11.54 -5.96 36.86
C GLY A 240 -12.09 -4.76 37.64
N GLU A 241 -11.32 -4.23 38.60
CA GLU A 241 -11.66 -2.97 39.27
C GLU A 241 -11.65 -1.79 38.29
N ASN A 242 -10.69 -1.75 37.37
CA ASN A 242 -10.64 -0.71 36.34
C ASN A 242 -11.76 -0.86 35.31
N LEU A 243 -12.13 -2.09 34.92
CA LEU A 243 -13.31 -2.36 34.09
C LEU A 243 -14.58 -1.80 34.74
N ARG A 244 -14.80 -2.13 36.03
CA ARG A 244 -15.96 -1.64 36.80
C ARG A 244 -16.03 -0.10 36.90
N LYS A 245 -14.89 0.58 36.91
CA LYS A 245 -14.80 2.06 36.88
C LYS A 245 -15.05 2.66 35.48
N ALA A 246 -14.86 1.88 34.42
CA ALA A 246 -14.99 2.33 33.04
C ALA A 246 -16.38 2.04 32.44
N LEU A 247 -17.26 1.28 33.12
CA LEU A 247 -18.54 0.81 32.56
C LEU A 247 -19.40 1.95 31.98
N ASP A 248 -19.50 3.08 32.67
CA ASP A 248 -20.29 4.24 32.22
C ASP A 248 -19.66 4.95 31.00
N TRP A 249 -18.35 4.79 30.78
CA TRP A 249 -17.62 5.37 29.66
C TRP A 249 -17.64 4.49 28.40
N LEU A 250 -17.66 3.15 28.55
CA LEU A 250 -17.57 2.21 27.42
C LEU A 250 -18.60 2.46 26.30
N PRO A 251 -19.87 2.84 26.56
CA PRO A 251 -20.82 3.20 25.49
C PRO A 251 -20.39 4.42 24.67
N THR A 252 -19.85 5.46 25.33
CA THR A 252 -19.32 6.66 24.66
C THR A 252 -18.07 6.32 23.85
N GLY A 253 -17.11 5.62 24.46
CA GLY A 253 -15.91 5.15 23.78
C GLY A 253 -16.22 4.29 22.55
N ARG A 254 -17.19 3.36 22.65
CA ARG A 254 -17.68 2.57 21.51
C ARG A 254 -18.25 3.46 20.42
N THR A 255 -19.07 4.44 20.77
CA THR A 255 -19.71 5.35 19.80
C THR A 255 -18.67 6.18 19.05
N LEU A 256 -17.61 6.65 19.72
CA LEU A 256 -16.50 7.36 19.08
C LEU A 256 -15.69 6.47 18.14
N LEU A 257 -15.46 5.20 18.51
CA LEU A 257 -14.65 4.24 17.73
C LEU A 257 -15.45 3.52 16.61
N THR A 258 -16.77 3.62 16.64
CA THR A 258 -17.63 3.04 15.60
C THR A 258 -17.48 3.84 14.32
N ILE A 259 -17.17 3.15 13.22
CA ILE A 259 -17.25 3.71 11.87
C ILE A 259 -18.70 3.61 11.40
N LYS A 260 -19.28 4.72 10.94
CA LYS A 260 -20.63 4.71 10.38
C LYS A 260 -20.67 4.01 9.03
N THR A 261 -21.81 3.37 8.75
CA THR A 261 -22.08 2.65 7.50
C THR A 261 -23.35 3.15 6.81
N ASP A 262 -23.90 4.26 7.29
CA ASP A 262 -25.21 4.83 7.01
C ASP A 262 -25.17 6.36 6.84
N CYS A 263 -24.03 6.93 6.43
CA CYS A 263 -23.90 8.36 6.20
C CYS A 263 -24.81 8.85 5.06
N ASP A 264 -25.39 10.05 5.22
CA ASP A 264 -26.08 10.72 4.12
C ASP A 264 -25.06 11.25 3.10
N LEU A 265 -24.97 10.56 1.96
CA LEU A 265 -24.11 10.92 0.82
C LEU A 265 -24.90 11.60 -0.31
N THR A 266 -26.12 12.09 -0.03
CA THR A 266 -26.95 12.82 -1.00
C THR A 266 -26.23 14.06 -1.53
N GLY A 267 -26.17 14.21 -2.85
CA GLY A 267 -25.43 15.29 -3.53
C GLY A 267 -23.91 15.07 -3.64
N TRP A 268 -23.38 13.98 -3.08
CA TRP A 268 -21.99 13.55 -3.22
C TRP A 268 -21.88 12.34 -4.16
N VAL A 269 -22.76 11.36 -3.97
CA VAL A 269 -22.83 10.13 -4.76
C VAL A 269 -24.26 9.96 -5.27
N ASP A 270 -24.46 10.32 -6.53
CA ASP A 270 -25.78 10.29 -7.17
C ASP A 270 -26.25 8.84 -7.38
N GLY A 271 -27.51 8.56 -7.08
CA GLY A 271 -28.14 7.27 -7.39
C GLY A 271 -27.86 6.12 -6.42
N LEU A 272 -27.27 6.36 -5.24
CA LEU A 272 -27.12 5.33 -4.21
C LEU A 272 -28.47 4.61 -3.94
N PRO A 273 -28.48 3.27 -3.81
CA PRO A 273 -27.32 2.39 -3.61
C PRO A 273 -26.56 1.96 -4.89
N ALA A 274 -26.94 2.41 -6.09
CA ALA A 274 -26.18 2.11 -7.30
C ALA A 274 -24.80 2.78 -7.26
N MET A 275 -23.76 2.05 -7.68
CA MET A 275 -22.37 2.52 -7.66
C MET A 275 -21.96 3.30 -8.93
N ASP A 276 -22.85 3.46 -9.91
CA ASP A 276 -22.52 3.99 -11.24
C ASP A 276 -21.92 5.41 -11.22
N SER A 277 -22.30 6.25 -10.25
CA SER A 277 -21.75 7.61 -10.10
C SER A 277 -20.33 7.65 -9.50
N ILE A 278 -19.75 6.49 -9.15
CA ILE A 278 -18.34 6.27 -8.80
C ILE A 278 -17.66 5.24 -9.72
N ALA A 279 -18.25 4.93 -10.88
CA ALA A 279 -17.60 4.09 -11.89
C ALA A 279 -16.25 4.67 -12.35
N ALA A 280 -15.31 3.78 -12.67
CA ALA A 280 -13.95 4.15 -13.05
C ALA A 280 -13.90 4.92 -14.38
N GLY A 281 -13.56 6.19 -14.29
CA GLY A 281 -13.41 7.07 -15.45
C GLY A 281 -12.17 6.78 -16.28
N ALA A 282 -12.22 7.23 -17.54
CA ALA A 282 -11.01 7.35 -18.36
C ALA A 282 -10.06 8.43 -17.78
N GLN A 283 -8.76 8.24 -17.99
CA GLN A 283 -7.76 9.24 -17.65
C GLN A 283 -7.77 10.39 -18.67
N ASP A 284 -7.79 11.64 -18.20
CA ASP A 284 -7.59 12.80 -19.07
C ASP A 284 -6.09 12.97 -19.35
N THR A 285 -5.58 12.25 -20.35
CA THR A 285 -4.16 12.24 -20.70
C THR A 285 -3.63 13.63 -21.10
N GLY A 286 -4.48 14.50 -21.64
CA GLY A 286 -4.13 15.87 -22.00
C GLY A 286 -3.89 16.74 -20.76
N ALA A 287 -4.87 16.79 -19.86
CA ALA A 287 -4.77 17.56 -18.62
C ALA A 287 -3.76 16.94 -17.64
N LEU A 288 -3.62 15.60 -17.60
CA LEU A 288 -2.57 14.92 -16.83
C LEU A 288 -1.16 15.38 -17.26
N ARG A 289 -0.89 15.47 -18.57
CA ARG A 289 0.38 16.00 -19.07
C ARG A 289 0.61 17.43 -18.59
N ALA A 290 -0.39 18.31 -18.76
CA ALA A 290 -0.29 19.71 -18.32
C ALA A 290 -0.08 19.85 -16.80
N PHE A 291 -0.75 19.02 -16.00
CA PHE A 291 -0.56 18.93 -14.56
C PHE A 291 0.88 18.48 -14.21
N TYR A 292 1.37 17.42 -14.85
CA TYR A 292 2.72 16.93 -14.63
C TYR A 292 3.79 17.94 -15.05
N GLU A 293 3.56 18.75 -16.09
CA GLU A 293 4.45 19.86 -16.46
C GLU A 293 4.40 21.00 -15.44
N LYS A 294 3.21 21.43 -15.01
CA LYS A 294 2.95 22.46 -13.97
C LYS A 294 3.67 22.15 -12.66
N TYR A 295 3.68 20.89 -12.22
CA TYR A 295 4.35 20.44 -10.99
C TYR A 295 5.76 19.86 -11.21
N GLY A 296 6.34 20.01 -12.41
CA GLY A 296 7.75 19.67 -12.68
C GLY A 296 8.03 18.16 -12.85
N PHE A 297 7.01 17.31 -12.89
CA PHE A 297 7.08 15.86 -13.06
C PHE A 297 7.37 15.43 -14.52
N LYS A 298 8.45 15.95 -15.10
CA LYS A 298 8.83 15.75 -16.52
C LYS A 298 8.86 14.29 -17.00
N GLY A 299 9.20 13.34 -16.13
CA GLY A 299 9.17 11.90 -16.46
C GLY A 299 7.75 11.37 -16.68
N LEU A 300 6.80 11.77 -15.81
CA LEU A 300 5.39 11.38 -15.91
C LEU A 300 4.69 12.09 -17.07
N ALA A 301 5.04 13.35 -17.34
CA ALA A 301 4.55 14.08 -18.53
C ALA A 301 4.94 13.37 -19.85
N LYS A 302 6.16 12.79 -19.91
CA LYS A 302 6.59 11.98 -21.05
C LYS A 302 5.87 10.65 -21.16
N SER A 303 5.61 9.94 -20.06
CA SER A 303 4.98 8.61 -20.09
C SER A 303 3.52 8.67 -20.52
N VAL A 304 2.76 9.67 -20.09
CA VAL A 304 1.38 9.91 -20.57
C VAL A 304 1.37 10.31 -22.06
N GLY A 305 2.45 10.95 -22.52
CA GLY A 305 2.52 11.51 -23.86
C GLY A 305 3.03 10.60 -24.98
N GLY A 306 3.44 9.37 -24.67
CA GLY A 306 4.09 8.44 -25.61
C GLY A 306 3.18 7.38 -26.24
N ALA A 307 1.86 7.48 -26.05
CA ALA A 307 0.91 6.43 -26.48
C ALA A 307 0.51 6.48 -27.97
N GLU A 308 0.95 7.49 -28.74
CA GLU A 308 0.62 7.61 -30.16
C GLU A 308 1.85 7.76 -31.08
N THR A 309 2.04 6.73 -31.92
CA THR A 309 2.83 6.71 -33.18
C THR A 309 4.36 6.85 -33.16
N SER A 310 5.00 6.07 -34.04
CA SER A 310 6.45 5.97 -34.23
C SER A 310 6.90 6.65 -35.54
N ALA A 311 7.83 7.62 -35.46
CA ALA A 311 8.66 8.04 -36.61
C ALA A 311 9.95 8.79 -36.16
N ALA A 312 10.98 8.74 -37.00
CA ALA A 312 12.39 9.04 -36.69
C ALA A 312 12.80 10.54 -36.58
N ALA A 313 13.72 10.82 -35.63
CA ALA A 313 14.89 11.74 -35.66
C ALA A 313 14.71 13.25 -36.00
N PRO A 314 15.72 14.16 -35.77
CA PRO A 314 17.01 14.02 -35.05
C PRO A 314 17.22 15.06 -33.89
N ALA A 315 18.38 15.01 -33.22
CA ALA A 315 18.85 16.02 -32.23
C ALA A 315 19.41 17.29 -32.91
N PRO A 316 19.61 18.45 -32.23
CA PRO A 316 20.58 18.63 -31.12
C PRO A 316 19.96 19.47 -29.95
N SER A 317 20.64 20.12 -28.98
CA SER A 317 22.07 20.35 -28.68
C SER A 317 22.30 20.57 -27.16
N ALA A 318 23.56 20.72 -26.71
CA ALA A 318 23.92 20.89 -25.29
C ALA A 318 24.26 22.35 -24.89
N ARG A 319 23.96 22.72 -23.64
CA ARG A 319 24.63 23.79 -22.88
C ARG A 319 24.76 23.39 -21.41
N THR A 320 25.93 23.68 -20.84
CA THR A 320 26.40 23.26 -19.52
C THR A 320 26.07 24.26 -18.40
N ALA A 321 25.74 23.74 -17.22
CA ALA A 321 25.79 24.42 -15.93
C ALA A 321 26.07 23.36 -14.85
N GLU A 322 26.82 23.71 -13.80
CA GLU A 322 27.42 22.73 -12.88
C GLU A 322 26.46 22.23 -11.77
N PRO A 323 26.60 20.97 -11.31
CA PRO A 323 25.73 20.36 -10.31
C PRO A 323 26.07 20.76 -8.86
N GLY A 324 25.05 20.73 -8.00
CA GLY A 324 25.15 20.97 -6.56
C GLY A 324 25.30 19.70 -5.73
N LEU A 325 25.65 19.82 -4.45
CA LEU A 325 26.06 18.71 -3.56
C LEU A 325 24.93 17.73 -3.14
N PHE A 326 23.76 17.80 -3.79
CA PHE A 326 22.65 16.83 -3.67
C PHE A 326 22.08 16.42 -5.04
N ASP A 327 22.77 16.75 -6.15
CA ASP A 327 22.56 16.03 -7.39
C ASP A 327 22.99 14.57 -7.17
N GLU A 328 22.14 13.61 -7.60
CA GLU A 328 22.70 12.33 -8.02
C GLU A 328 23.78 12.60 -9.07
N PRO A 329 24.88 11.81 -9.11
CA PRO A 329 25.83 11.94 -10.20
C PRO A 329 25.03 11.77 -11.50
N ALA A 330 24.89 12.86 -12.26
CA ALA A 330 24.08 12.89 -13.47
C ALA A 330 24.47 11.68 -14.28
N GLY A 331 23.56 10.71 -14.37
CA GLY A 331 23.90 9.39 -14.87
C GLY A 331 24.55 9.57 -16.22
N GLU A 332 25.83 9.19 -16.35
CA GLU A 332 26.41 8.91 -17.65
C GLU A 332 25.38 8.04 -18.34
N ALA A 333 24.73 8.60 -19.37
CA ALA A 333 23.56 7.99 -19.94
C ALA A 333 23.98 6.59 -20.38
N ALA A 334 23.52 5.58 -19.65
CA ALA A 334 23.91 4.20 -19.90
C ALA A 334 23.68 3.96 -21.38
N ALA A 335 24.78 3.73 -22.12
CA ALA A 335 24.74 3.67 -23.57
C ALA A 335 23.58 2.76 -23.96
N PRO A 336 22.65 3.23 -24.82
CA PRO A 336 21.29 2.72 -24.88
C PRO A 336 21.33 1.20 -24.95
N ALA A 337 20.86 0.57 -23.88
CA ALA A 337 21.02 -0.87 -23.68
C ALA A 337 20.58 -1.57 -24.97
N SER A 338 21.54 -2.25 -25.61
CA SER A 338 21.26 -2.96 -26.85
C SER A 338 20.08 -3.89 -26.58
N ARG A 339 19.00 -3.72 -27.32
CA ARG A 339 17.88 -4.66 -27.27
C ARG A 339 18.36 -5.96 -27.91
N VAL A 340 19.03 -6.78 -27.12
CA VAL A 340 19.53 -8.07 -27.57
C VAL A 340 18.32 -8.97 -27.78
N SER A 341 18.04 -9.30 -29.03
CA SER A 341 16.90 -10.14 -29.44
C SER A 341 17.05 -11.61 -29.06
N THR A 342 18.24 -11.99 -28.61
CA THR A 342 18.67 -13.36 -28.34
C THR A 342 19.37 -13.37 -27.00
N VAL A 343 18.94 -14.24 -26.08
CA VAL A 343 19.46 -14.29 -24.73
C VAL A 343 20.10 -15.65 -24.48
N GLU A 344 21.34 -15.67 -24.01
CA GLU A 344 22.10 -16.88 -23.72
C GLU A 344 22.28 -17.02 -22.20
N TYR A 345 21.84 -18.14 -21.65
CA TYR A 345 21.96 -18.44 -20.23
C TYR A 345 22.78 -19.71 -20.00
N GLU A 346 23.77 -19.62 -19.12
CA GLU A 346 24.66 -20.71 -18.72
C GLU A 346 24.41 -21.05 -17.24
N THR A 347 24.39 -22.34 -16.89
CA THR A 347 24.29 -22.78 -15.50
C THR A 347 25.56 -23.52 -15.10
N ILE A 348 26.26 -23.00 -14.10
CA ILE A 348 27.61 -23.43 -13.70
C ILE A 348 27.52 -24.55 -12.67
N PHE A 349 27.93 -25.77 -13.05
CA PHE A 349 27.94 -26.96 -12.19
C PHE A 349 29.33 -27.56 -11.94
N SER A 350 30.41 -26.95 -12.46
CA SER A 350 31.79 -27.44 -12.29
C SER A 350 32.77 -26.32 -11.92
N TYR A 351 33.86 -26.70 -11.25
CA TYR A 351 34.94 -25.76 -10.91
C TYR A 351 35.63 -25.17 -12.13
N GLU A 352 35.79 -25.93 -13.21
CA GLU A 352 36.38 -25.45 -14.47
C GLU A 352 35.53 -24.36 -15.13
N ALA A 353 34.20 -24.54 -15.16
CA ALA A 353 33.27 -23.53 -15.65
C ALA A 353 33.20 -22.30 -14.72
N LEU A 354 33.35 -22.51 -13.40
CA LEU A 354 33.47 -21.43 -12.41
C LEU A 354 34.75 -20.60 -12.60
N ASP A 355 35.90 -21.24 -12.80
CA ASP A 355 37.17 -20.55 -13.07
C ASP A 355 37.09 -19.75 -14.38
N ALA A 356 36.45 -20.29 -15.41
CA ALA A 356 36.18 -19.57 -16.66
C ALA A 356 35.21 -18.39 -16.48
N LEU A 357 34.21 -18.49 -15.58
CA LEU A 357 33.35 -17.36 -15.21
C LEU A 357 34.13 -16.29 -14.42
N ILE A 358 34.96 -16.68 -13.46
CA ILE A 358 35.81 -15.77 -12.68
C ILE A 358 36.77 -14.99 -13.60
N GLN A 359 37.37 -15.66 -14.58
CA GLN A 359 38.21 -14.99 -15.59
C GLN A 359 37.43 -13.99 -16.43
N ARG A 360 36.20 -14.33 -16.88
CA ARG A 360 35.30 -13.38 -17.58
C ARG A 360 35.00 -12.15 -16.72
N ILE A 361 34.65 -12.34 -15.45
CA ILE A 361 34.33 -11.26 -14.50
C ILE A 361 35.54 -10.34 -14.29
N HIS A 362 36.75 -10.88 -14.12
CA HIS A 362 37.96 -10.07 -13.94
C HIS A 362 38.41 -9.34 -15.22
N ALA A 363 38.10 -9.87 -16.40
CA ALA A 363 38.40 -9.23 -17.68
C ALA A 363 37.35 -8.17 -18.08
N ALA A 364 36.14 -8.22 -17.51
CA ALA A 364 35.05 -7.34 -17.87
C ALA A 364 35.19 -5.94 -17.21
N PRO A 365 34.97 -4.85 -17.96
CA PRO A 365 35.00 -3.49 -17.41
C PRO A 365 33.81 -3.18 -16.47
N LEU A 366 32.73 -3.96 -16.60
CA LEU A 366 31.55 -3.90 -15.73
C LEU A 366 30.96 -5.33 -15.63
N THR A 367 30.54 -5.72 -14.44
CA THR A 367 29.82 -6.98 -14.19
C THR A 367 28.56 -6.66 -13.39
N ALA A 368 27.40 -7.11 -13.87
CA ALA A 368 26.17 -7.15 -13.09
C ALA A 368 26.15 -8.43 -12.23
N LEU A 369 25.65 -8.29 -11.01
CA LEU A 369 25.50 -9.34 -10.01
C LEU A 369 24.06 -9.34 -9.53
N ASP A 370 23.47 -10.52 -9.39
CA ASP A 370 22.17 -10.73 -8.77
C ASP A 370 22.19 -11.98 -7.86
N THR A 371 21.29 -12.03 -6.88
CA THR A 371 21.23 -13.11 -5.88
C THR A 371 19.81 -13.59 -5.65
N GLU A 372 19.57 -14.87 -5.89
CA GLU A 372 18.32 -15.54 -5.57
C GLU A 372 18.31 -15.91 -4.08
N THR A 373 17.17 -15.75 -3.40
CA THR A 373 17.05 -15.97 -1.95
C THR A 373 15.79 -16.77 -1.58
N THR A 374 15.79 -17.36 -0.38
CA THR A 374 14.61 -18.07 0.19
C THR A 374 13.50 -17.15 0.67
N SER A 375 13.73 -15.84 0.77
CA SER A 375 12.80 -14.88 1.36
C SER A 375 13.09 -13.44 0.93
N LEU A 376 12.04 -12.61 0.88
CA LEU A 376 12.16 -11.16 0.73
C LEU A 376 12.51 -10.45 2.07
N ASP A 377 12.51 -11.17 3.19
CA ASP A 377 12.97 -10.66 4.49
C ASP A 377 14.50 -10.76 4.58
N GLU A 378 15.19 -9.62 4.43
CA GLU A 378 16.66 -9.51 4.48
C GLU A 378 17.30 -10.15 5.73
N MET A 379 16.57 -10.23 6.85
CA MET A 379 17.07 -10.80 8.11
C MET A 379 16.89 -12.32 8.21
N ARG A 380 16.16 -12.94 7.27
CA ARG A 380 15.86 -14.38 7.22
C ARG A 380 16.20 -15.04 5.88
N ALA A 381 16.51 -14.26 4.86
CA ALA A 381 16.92 -14.72 3.55
C ALA A 381 18.21 -15.54 3.61
N GLU A 382 18.14 -16.82 3.22
CA GLU A 382 19.33 -17.54 2.78
C GLU A 382 19.48 -17.36 1.28
N ILE A 383 20.72 -17.13 0.81
CA ILE A 383 21.04 -17.19 -0.62
C ILE A 383 20.71 -18.61 -1.12
N VAL A 384 20.23 -18.75 -2.35
CA VAL A 384 20.05 -20.06 -3.01
C VAL A 384 20.79 -20.16 -4.34
N GLY A 385 21.08 -19.02 -4.98
CA GLY A 385 21.91 -18.94 -6.18
C GLY A 385 22.48 -17.55 -6.37
N ILE A 386 23.53 -17.46 -7.19
CA ILE A 386 24.17 -16.20 -7.56
C ILE A 386 24.28 -16.15 -9.09
N SER A 387 23.86 -15.03 -9.68
CA SER A 387 23.84 -14.81 -11.12
C SER A 387 24.76 -13.65 -11.50
N PHE A 388 25.44 -13.78 -12.64
CA PHE A 388 26.40 -12.82 -13.15
C PHE A 388 26.13 -12.50 -14.63
N SER A 389 26.40 -11.27 -15.05
CA SER A 389 26.40 -10.88 -16.46
C SER A 389 27.53 -9.89 -16.74
N THR A 390 28.39 -10.21 -17.71
CA THR A 390 29.49 -9.34 -18.17
C THR A 390 29.19 -8.67 -19.51
N GLU A 391 28.14 -9.11 -20.21
CA GLU A 391 27.73 -8.63 -21.53
C GLU A 391 26.18 -8.62 -21.62
N PRO A 392 25.57 -7.56 -22.19
CA PRO A 392 24.13 -7.55 -22.43
C PRO A 392 23.67 -8.79 -23.21
N GLY A 393 22.61 -9.44 -22.72
CA GLY A 393 22.05 -10.65 -23.33
C GLY A 393 22.72 -11.97 -22.94
N LYS A 394 23.75 -11.96 -22.08
CA LYS A 394 24.38 -13.18 -21.55
C LYS A 394 24.31 -13.23 -20.03
N GLY A 395 23.84 -14.34 -19.47
CA GLY A 395 23.80 -14.58 -18.03
C GLY A 395 24.45 -15.92 -17.65
N ALA A 396 25.13 -15.96 -16.50
CA ALA A 396 25.68 -17.18 -15.92
C ALA A 396 25.23 -17.32 -14.46
N THR A 397 24.61 -18.44 -14.10
CA THR A 397 24.05 -18.68 -12.75
C THR A 397 24.74 -19.85 -12.08
N ILE A 398 25.10 -19.67 -10.80
CA ILE A 398 25.63 -20.72 -9.91
C ILE A 398 24.50 -21.13 -8.94
N PRO A 399 23.85 -22.28 -9.12
CA PRO A 399 22.80 -22.76 -8.23
C PRO A 399 23.38 -23.49 -7.00
N GLY A 400 22.74 -23.32 -5.84
CA GLY A 400 22.91 -24.21 -4.69
C GLY A 400 24.26 -24.12 -3.98
N TRP A 401 24.55 -22.98 -3.34
CA TRP A 401 25.79 -22.80 -2.54
C TRP A 401 25.97 -23.81 -1.40
N ARG A 402 24.91 -24.53 -0.99
CA ARG A 402 24.94 -25.60 0.02
C ARG A 402 25.08 -27.03 -0.55
N THR A 403 25.13 -27.21 -1.87
CA THR A 403 25.24 -28.54 -2.53
C THR A 403 26.61 -28.83 -3.12
N VAL A 404 27.67 -28.57 -2.34
CA VAL A 404 28.96 -29.27 -2.48
C VAL A 404 29.15 -30.14 -1.24
N THR A 405 29.17 -31.46 -1.41
CA THR A 405 29.21 -32.42 -0.30
C THR A 405 30.55 -32.37 0.46
N PRO A 406 30.61 -32.72 1.76
CA PRO A 406 31.78 -32.47 2.63
C PRO A 406 33.06 -33.29 2.34
N ALA A 407 33.16 -33.95 1.20
CA ALA A 407 34.13 -35.02 0.94
C ALA A 407 35.58 -34.59 0.64
N ARG A 408 35.92 -33.29 0.73
CA ARG A 408 37.29 -32.77 0.51
C ARG A 408 37.76 -31.67 1.47
N LEU A 409 37.16 -31.55 2.66
CA LEU A 409 37.65 -30.66 3.74
C LEU A 409 38.90 -31.22 4.46
N SER A 410 39.91 -31.65 3.69
CA SER A 410 41.20 -32.15 4.21
C SER A 410 42.42 -31.58 3.47
N SER A 411 42.29 -30.34 3.01
CA SER A 411 43.38 -29.39 2.84
C SER A 411 42.82 -27.98 3.11
N TRP A 412 43.67 -27.00 3.39
CA TRP A 412 43.28 -25.63 3.78
C TRP A 412 42.76 -25.44 5.22
N THR A 413 43.44 -26.03 6.20
CA THR A 413 43.64 -25.33 7.48
C THR A 413 44.63 -24.18 7.26
N ALA A 414 44.14 -22.96 7.03
CA ALA A 414 44.96 -21.74 7.09
C ALA A 414 44.13 -20.48 7.41
N THR A 415 44.19 -20.09 8.68
CA THR A 415 44.25 -18.68 9.10
C THR A 415 43.07 -17.76 8.76
N TRP A 416 42.12 -17.72 9.71
CA TRP A 416 41.44 -16.47 10.03
C TRP A 416 42.47 -15.37 10.31
N CYS A 417 42.42 -14.26 9.58
CA CYS A 417 43.09 -13.03 10.00
C CYS A 417 42.25 -11.82 9.57
N TRP A 418 41.85 -11.02 10.54
CA TRP A 418 41.13 -9.76 10.37
C TRP A 418 42.15 -8.63 10.57
N PRO A 419 42.50 -7.83 9.54
CA PRO A 419 43.18 -6.56 9.75
C PRO A 419 42.15 -5.43 9.71
N SER A 420 42.22 -4.58 10.72
CA SER A 420 41.47 -3.33 10.79
C SER A 420 41.98 -2.28 9.79
N SER A 421 41.15 -1.24 9.62
CA SER A 421 41.42 0.07 9.00
C SER A 421 41.33 0.20 7.46
N SER A 422 40.51 1.19 7.08
CA SER A 422 40.48 1.91 5.80
C SER A 422 40.52 1.13 4.48
N LEU A 423 39.35 0.89 3.88
CA LEU A 423 39.02 1.34 2.51
C LEU A 423 37.50 1.24 2.26
N GLY A 424 36.94 2.27 1.62
CA GLY A 424 35.49 2.46 1.53
C GLY A 424 34.81 1.50 0.56
N TRP A 425 33.71 0.88 1.01
CA TRP A 425 32.86 0.05 0.17
C TRP A 425 32.01 0.94 -0.73
N LYS A 426 32.27 0.93 -2.05
CA LYS A 426 31.39 1.50 -3.07
C LYS A 426 30.58 0.39 -3.75
N THR A 427 29.60 -0.15 -3.04
CA THR A 427 28.51 -0.90 -3.67
C THR A 427 27.54 0.08 -4.32
N ARG A 428 27.70 0.35 -5.62
CA ARG A 428 26.58 0.87 -6.42
C ARG A 428 25.60 -0.27 -6.61
N LYS A 429 24.45 -0.24 -5.92
CA LYS A 429 23.27 -0.99 -6.37
C LYS A 429 22.86 -0.40 -7.73
N LEU A 430 22.59 -1.28 -8.70
CA LEU A 430 21.81 -0.95 -9.90
C LEU A 430 20.32 -0.94 -9.55
#